data_AF-A0A966IYI0-F1
#
_entry.id   AF-A0A966IYI0-F1
#
_cell.length_a   1.000
_cell.length_b   1.000
_cell.length_c   1.000
_cell.angle_alpha   90.00
_cell.angle_beta   90.00
_cell.angle_gamma   90.00
#
_symmetry.space_group_name_H-M   'P 1'
#
loop_
_entity.id
_entity.type
_entity.pdbx_description
1 polymer ?
#
loop_
_entity_poly.entity_id
_entity_poly.type
_entity_poly.pdbx_seq_one_letter_code
_entity_poly.pdbx_strand_id
1 'polypeptide(L)'
;QNPLIEPSAHQHWHHLRRVMGAVLQSSRQRESLWDEHEAIAQAIAAGDGSRAAELIEAHAREASRQLTTRLRDQLTTVGQRLRQSAPTSAPS
;
A
#
# COMPACT_ATOMS: atom_id res chain seq x y z
N GLN A 1 28.37 10.94 4.12
CA GLN A 1 27.05 10.92 3.41
C GLN A 1 27.20 9.99 2.21
N ASN A 2 26.28 9.04 2.01
CA ASN A 2 26.36 8.12 0.87
C ASN A 2 25.70 8.78 -0.37
N PRO A 3 26.47 9.08 -1.44
CA PRO A 3 25.97 9.81 -2.60
C PRO A 3 24.93 9.05 -3.43
N LEU A 4 24.74 7.75 -3.18
CA LEU A 4 23.78 6.91 -3.88
C LEU A 4 22.37 6.97 -3.26
N ILE A 5 22.23 7.48 -2.03
CA ILE A 5 20.94 7.54 -1.32
C ILE A 5 19.92 8.38 -2.11
N GLU A 6 20.31 9.57 -2.55
CA GLU A 6 19.40 10.52 -3.20
C GLU A 6 18.90 10.02 -4.56
N PRO A 7 19.76 9.58 -5.51
CA PRO A 7 19.30 9.03 -6.79
C PRO A 7 18.39 7.81 -6.62
N SER A 8 18.75 6.88 -5.72
CA SER A 8 17.94 5.69 -5.47
C SER A 8 16.60 6.04 -4.82
N ALA A 9 16.57 6.95 -3.84
CA ALA A 9 15.34 7.42 -3.22
C ALA A 9 14.42 8.10 -4.24
N HIS A 10 14.97 8.92 -5.14
CA HIS A 10 14.21 9.62 -6.17
C HIS A 10 13.47 8.64 -7.10
N GLN A 11 14.15 7.57 -7.53
CA GLN A 11 13.54 6.54 -8.37
C GLN A 11 12.38 5.83 -7.66
N HIS A 12 12.51 5.55 -6.36
CA HIS A 12 11.48 4.86 -5.58
C HIS A 12 10.33 5.78 -5.14
N TRP A 13 10.55 7.10 -5.09
CA TRP A 13 9.58 8.08 -4.60
C TRP A 13 8.26 8.08 -5.37
N HIS A 14 8.32 8.00 -6.70
CA HIS A 14 7.12 7.95 -7.53
C HIS A 14 6.28 6.70 -7.24
N HIS A 15 6.91 5.55 -7.01
CA HIS A 15 6.23 4.32 -6.68
C HIS A 15 5.57 4.39 -5.30
N LEU A 16 6.31 4.89 -4.30
CA LEU A 16 5.82 5.15 -2.95
C LEU A 16 4.57 6.03 -2.94
N ARG A 17 4.58 7.15 -3.67
CA ARG A 17 3.41 8.06 -3.76
C ARG A 17 2.18 7.38 -4.36
N ARG A 18 2.34 6.52 -5.38
CA ARG A 18 1.21 5.78 -5.97
C ARG A 18 0.63 4.78 -4.98
N VAL A 19 1.49 4.05 -4.26
CA VAL A 19 1.06 3.08 -3.24
C VAL A 19 0.34 3.79 -2.09
N MET A 20 0.89 4.89 -1.56
CA MET A 20 0.24 5.68 -0.51
C MET A 20 -1.13 6.22 -0.97
N GLY A 21 -1.23 6.75 -2.19
CA GLY A 21 -2.50 7.20 -2.74
C GLY A 21 -3.54 6.08 -2.81
N ALA A 22 -3.12 4.88 -3.24
CA ALA A 22 -3.99 3.71 -3.27
C ALA A 22 -4.42 3.27 -1.87
N VAL A 23 -3.51 3.25 -0.88
CA VAL A 23 -3.82 2.88 0.52
C VAL A 23 -4.80 3.88 1.15
N LEU A 24 -4.59 5.20 0.98
CA LEU A 24 -5.42 6.25 1.56
C LEU A 24 -6.85 6.27 1.02
N GLN A 25 -7.04 5.98 -0.27
CA GLN A 25 -8.38 5.84 -0.87
C GLN A 25 -9.17 4.65 -0.31
N SER A 26 -8.50 3.78 0.41
CA SER A 26 -8.92 2.43 0.70
C SER A 26 -9.11 2.19 2.20
N SER A 27 -8.55 3.06 3.04
CA SER A 27 -8.53 2.92 4.49
C SER A 27 -9.71 3.67 5.11
N ARG A 28 -10.71 2.93 5.64
CA ARG A 28 -11.76 3.54 6.49
C ARG A 28 -11.22 4.01 7.84
N GLN A 29 -10.09 3.46 8.29
CA GLN A 29 -9.41 3.78 9.54
C GLN A 29 -8.24 4.74 9.25
N ARG A 30 -8.52 6.04 9.12
CA ARG A 30 -7.45 7.03 8.87
C ARG A 30 -6.52 7.23 10.07
N GLU A 31 -7.02 7.05 11.29
CA GLU A 31 -6.26 7.28 12.54
C GLU A 31 -5.10 6.29 12.70
N SER A 32 -5.34 4.99 12.51
CA SER A 32 -4.30 3.95 12.62
C SER A 32 -3.12 4.12 11.66
N LEU A 33 -3.31 4.74 10.49
CA LEU A 33 -2.20 5.00 9.55
C LEU A 33 -1.33 6.17 10.02
N TRP A 34 -1.94 7.19 10.61
CA TRP A 34 -1.20 8.35 11.12
C TRP A 34 -0.35 7.97 12.34
N ASP A 35 -0.84 7.07 13.19
CA ASP A 35 -0.10 6.55 14.34
C ASP A 35 1.19 5.82 13.90
N GLU A 36 1.12 5.02 12.82
CA GLU A 36 2.29 4.33 12.26
C GLU A 36 3.33 5.33 11.70
N HIS A 37 2.86 6.34 10.96
CA HIS A 37 3.74 7.37 10.41
C HIS A 37 4.38 8.24 11.50
N GLU A 38 3.62 8.57 12.55
CA GLU A 38 4.12 9.31 13.69
C GLU A 38 5.22 8.51 14.42
N ALA A 39 5.01 7.23 14.68
CA ALA A 39 6.01 6.37 15.30
C ALA A 39 7.33 6.30 14.50
N ILE A 40 7.24 6.22 13.16
CA ILE A 40 8.41 6.25 12.28
C ILE A 40 9.14 7.60 12.40
N ALA A 41 8.40 8.71 12.35
CA ALA A 41 8.97 10.05 12.45
C ALA A 41 9.66 10.28 13.80
N GLN A 42 9.05 9.81 14.90
CA GLN A 42 9.63 9.88 16.24
C GLN A 42 10.94 9.09 16.33
N ALA A 43 10.99 7.87 15.79
CA ALA A 43 12.22 7.06 15.78
C ALA A 43 13.36 7.74 15.00
N ILE A 44 13.04 8.34 13.84
CA ILE A 44 14.01 9.12 13.06
C ILE A 44 14.49 10.36 13.84
N ALA A 45 13.57 11.11 14.45
CA ALA A 45 13.90 12.30 15.23
C ALA A 45 14.76 11.99 16.46
N ALA A 46 14.58 10.81 17.05
CA ALA A 46 15.39 10.30 18.16
C ALA A 46 16.77 9.78 17.73
N GLY A 47 17.05 9.68 16.42
CA GLY A 47 18.28 9.09 15.89
C GLY A 47 18.34 7.56 16.01
N ASP A 48 17.22 6.90 16.34
CA ASP A 48 17.14 5.45 16.44
C ASP A 48 16.90 4.82 15.06
N GLY A 49 17.98 4.69 14.30
CA GLY A 49 17.95 4.14 12.96
C GLY A 49 17.47 2.68 12.89
N SER A 50 17.78 1.86 13.90
CA SER A 50 17.32 0.47 13.95
C SER A 50 15.81 0.41 14.12
N ARG A 51 15.26 1.19 15.07
CA ARG A 51 13.81 1.24 15.28
C ARG A 51 13.08 1.82 14.07
N ALA A 52 13.62 2.86 13.46
CA ALA A 52 13.05 3.44 12.24
C ALA A 52 12.98 2.40 11.11
N ALA A 53 14.05 1.62 10.90
CA ALA A 53 14.08 0.58 9.88
C ALA A 53 13.02 -0.51 10.11
N GLU A 54 12.90 -1.01 11.35
CA GLU A 54 11.86 -2.00 11.72
C GLU A 54 10.45 -1.50 11.44
N LEU A 55 10.14 -0.27 11.85
CA LEU A 55 8.82 0.33 11.67
C LEU A 55 8.50 0.54 10.18
N ILE A 56 9.47 1.04 9.41
CA ILE A 56 9.33 1.24 7.96
C ILE A 56 9.06 -0.10 7.26
N GLU A 57 9.78 -1.15 7.63
CA GLU A 57 9.62 -2.46 7.01
C GLU A 57 8.25 -3.08 7.33
N ALA A 58 7.82 -2.98 8.59
CA ALA A 58 6.51 -3.46 9.02
C ALA A 58 5.38 -2.72 8.27
N HIS A 59 5.45 -1.40 8.21
CA HIS A 59 4.50 -0.55 7.48
C HIS A 59 4.43 -0.92 5.99
N ALA A 60 5.58 -1.05 5.32
CA ALA A 60 5.64 -1.43 3.90
C ALA A 60 5.03 -2.82 3.64
N ARG A 61 5.30 -3.80 4.52
CA ARG A 61 4.71 -5.14 4.42
C ARG A 61 3.19 -5.13 4.59
N GLU A 62 2.67 -4.39 5.56
CA GLU A 62 1.22 -4.26 5.77
C GLU A 62 0.55 -3.56 4.58
N ALA A 63 1.08 -2.42 4.13
CA ALA A 63 0.56 -1.69 2.96
C ALA A 63 0.52 -2.58 1.69
N SER A 64 1.56 -3.39 1.47
CA SER A 64 1.60 -4.35 0.37
C SER A 64 0.49 -5.41 0.49
N ARG A 65 0.33 -6.01 1.68
CA ARG A 65 -0.73 -7.01 1.93
C ARG A 65 -2.12 -6.45 1.70
N GLN A 66 -2.40 -5.24 2.18
CA GLN A 66 -3.69 -4.58 2.00
C GLN A 66 -3.97 -4.31 0.52
N LEU A 67 -2.99 -3.75 -0.20
CA LEU A 67 -3.14 -3.45 -1.62
C LEU A 67 -3.37 -4.73 -2.45
N THR A 68 -2.58 -5.77 -2.25
CA THR A 68 -2.72 -7.04 -2.99
C THR A 68 -4.05 -7.73 -2.72
N THR A 69 -4.51 -7.73 -1.46
CA THR A 69 -5.83 -8.27 -1.09
C THR A 69 -6.92 -7.54 -1.84
N ARG A 70 -6.87 -6.21 -1.87
CA ARG A 70 -7.87 -5.40 -2.56
C ARG A 70 -7.88 -5.60 -4.07
N LEU A 71 -6.71 -5.69 -4.68
CA LEU A 71 -6.60 -5.97 -6.12
C LEU A 71 -7.25 -7.32 -6.45
N ARG A 72 -7.05 -8.33 -5.60
CA ARG A 72 -7.70 -9.64 -5.75
C ARG A 72 -9.22 -9.55 -5.63
N ASP A 73 -9.73 -8.78 -4.67
CA ASP A 73 -11.17 -8.56 -4.51
C ASP A 73 -11.79 -7.84 -5.70
N GLN A 74 -11.13 -6.79 -6.21
CA GLN A 74 -11.58 -6.05 -7.39
C GLN A 74 -11.59 -6.92 -8.65
N LEU A 75 -10.55 -7.71 -8.88
CA LEU A 75 -10.48 -8.66 -10.00
C LEU A 75 -11.57 -9.72 -9.90
N THR A 76 -11.85 -10.23 -8.70
CA THR A 76 -12.93 -11.19 -8.45
C THR A 76 -14.29 -10.57 -8.75
N THR A 77 -14.53 -9.34 -8.27
CA THR A 77 -15.78 -8.59 -8.49
C THR A 77 -16.01 -8.30 -9.98
N VAL A 78 -14.96 -7.87 -10.70
CA VAL A 78 -15.03 -7.66 -12.16
C VAL A 78 -15.35 -8.97 -12.87
N GLY A 79 -14.66 -10.06 -12.53
CA GLY A 79 -14.93 -11.37 -13.10
C GLY A 79 -16.36 -11.87 -12.85
N GLN A 80 -16.94 -11.59 -11.68
CA GLN A 80 -18.33 -11.91 -11.37
C GLN A 80 -19.31 -11.09 -12.22
N ARG A 81 -19.09 -9.79 -12.36
CA ARG A 81 -19.94 -8.93 -13.20
C ARG A 81 -19.94 -9.37 -14.67
N LEU A 82 -18.76 -9.69 -15.21
CA LEU A 82 -18.65 -10.17 -16.59
C LEU A 82 -19.39 -11.49 -16.81
N ARG A 83 -19.41 -12.40 -15.82
CA ARG A 83 -20.18 -13.65 -15.88
C ARG A 83 -21.70 -13.43 -15.81
N GLN A 84 -22.15 -12.44 -15.04
CA GLN A 84 -23.58 -12.13 -14.89
C GLN A 84 -24.16 -11.39 -16.11
N SER A 85 -23.32 -10.74 -16.91
CA SER A 85 -23.71 -10.02 -18.13
C SER A 85 -23.74 -10.88 -19.41
N ALA A 86 -23.34 -12.16 -19.33
CA ALA A 86 -23.42 -13.07 -20.48
C ALA A 86 -24.89 -13.51 -20.69
N PRO A 87 -25.44 -13.40 -21.92
CA PRO A 87 -26.83 -13.78 -22.18
C PRO A 87 -27.03 -15.27 -21.90
N THR A 88 -28.03 -15.59 -21.09
CA THR A 88 -28.44 -16.97 -20.80
C THR A 88 -29.08 -17.55 -22.07
N SER A 89 -28.30 -18.27 -22.87
CA SER A 89 -28.85 -19.11 -23.93
C SER A 89 -29.63 -20.25 -23.27
N ALA A 90 -30.95 -20.15 -23.22
CA ALA A 90 -31.81 -21.24 -22.78
C ALA A 90 -31.80 -22.37 -23.83
N PRO A 91 -31.66 -23.64 -23.43
CA PRO A 91 -31.80 -24.76 -24.36
C PRO A 91 -33.28 -24.96 -24.74
N SER A 92 -33.45 -25.47 -25.97
CA SER A 92 -34.67 -25.56 -26.80
C SER A 92 -35.89 -26.22 -26.19
#